data_AF-A0A1Q6Y9V5-F1
#
_entry.id   AF-A0A1Q6Y9V5-F1
#
_cell.length_a   1.000
_cell.length_b   1.000
_cell.length_c   1.000
_cell.angle_alpha   90.00
_cell.angle_beta   90.00
_cell.angle_gamma   90.00
#
_symmetry.space_group_name_H-M   'P 1'
#
loop_
_entity.id
_entity.type
_entity.pdbx_description
1 polymer ?
#
loop_
_entity_poly.entity_id
_entity_poly.type
_entity_poly.pdbx_seq_one_letter_code
_entity_poly.pdbx_strand_id
1 'polypeptide(L)' 'MTDKRAQTDPMDHDTLTTTDVWKKKRDDLKTKRNSLFEKYSKHPHDVHLAVEIKTIDDEIAECTQKMDRKGGQLISKK' A
#
# COMPACT_ATOMS: atom_id res chain seq x y z
N MET A 1 14.74 39.41 26.23
CA MET A 1 15.09 39.17 24.81
C MET A 1 16.25 38.18 24.85
N THR A 2 16.16 36.89 24.56
CA THR A 2 15.25 36.10 23.72
C THR A 2 15.30 34.63 24.18
N ASP A 3 14.14 33.97 24.20
CA ASP A 3 13.94 32.59 24.60
C ASP A 3 14.62 31.59 23.65
N LYS A 4 15.32 30.61 24.21
CA LYS A 4 15.88 29.46 23.48
C LYS A 4 14.90 28.29 23.55
N ARG A 5 13.93 28.26 22.65
CA ARG A 5 13.06 27.09 22.46
C ARG A 5 13.76 26.12 21.51
N ALA A 6 14.50 25.17 22.07
CA ALA A 6 14.92 23.96 21.36
C ALA A 6 13.68 23.08 21.15
N GLN A 7 13.05 23.23 20.01
CA GLN A 7 12.00 22.33 19.55
C GLN A 7 12.63 21.43 18.48
N THR A 8 13.18 20.30 18.93
CA THR A 8 13.40 19.15 18.06
C THR A 8 12.13 18.32 18.16
N ASP A 9 11.23 18.54 17.20
CA ASP A 9 10.08 17.69 16.98
C ASP A 9 10.53 16.22 16.78
N PRO A 10 9.72 15.25 17.24
CA PRO A 10 10.15 13.93 17.61
C PRO A 10 10.19 12.98 16.41
N MET A 11 11.04 11.96 16.50
CA MET A 11 11.01 10.66 15.81
C MET A 11 9.80 10.41 14.88
N ASP A 12 9.99 10.60 13.56
CA ASP A 12 9.02 10.14 12.53
C ASP A 12 9.71 9.38 11.38
N HIS A 13 10.91 8.84 11.65
CA HIS A 13 11.70 8.14 10.64
C HIS A 13 11.16 6.73 10.32
N ASP A 14 10.29 6.17 11.18
CA ASP A 14 9.72 4.82 11.03
C ASP A 14 8.42 4.79 10.20
N THR A 15 7.70 5.90 10.11
CA THR A 15 6.43 5.97 9.35
C THR A 15 6.69 6.09 7.84
N LEU A 16 7.76 6.78 7.44
CA LEU A 16 8.10 7.01 6.02
C LEU A 16 8.59 5.73 5.32
N THR A 17 9.42 4.92 5.98
CA THR A 17 10.01 3.70 5.42
C THR A 17 8.96 2.64 5.12
N THR A 18 8.00 2.45 6.04
CA THR A 18 6.93 1.47 5.81
C THR A 18 6.00 1.89 4.69
N THR A 19 5.67 3.19 4.60
CA THR A 19 4.79 3.71 3.53
C THR A 19 5.41 3.56 2.14
N ASP A 20 6.71 3.77 2.00
CA ASP A 20 7.43 3.58 0.72
C ASP A 20 7.48 2.11 0.27
N VAL A 21 7.73 1.18 1.22
CA VAL A 21 7.71 -0.27 0.95
C VAL A 21 6.35 -0.74 0.44
N TRP A 22 5.24 -0.31 1.07
CA TRP A 22 3.90 -0.66 0.63
C TRP A 22 3.56 -0.02 -0.73
N LYS A 23 4.05 1.20 -1.01
CA LYS A 23 3.86 1.86 -2.31
C LYS A 23 4.56 1.09 -3.43
N LYS A 24 5.83 0.71 -3.23
CA LYS A 24 6.61 -0.09 -4.17
C LYS A 24 5.94 -1.43 -4.43
N LYS A 25 5.50 -2.14 -3.38
CA LYS A 25 4.83 -3.44 -3.49
C LYS A 25 3.51 -3.34 -4.24
N ARG A 26 2.70 -2.32 -3.97
CA ARG A 26 1.44 -2.09 -4.71
C ARG A 26 1.68 -1.86 -6.21
N ASP A 27 2.72 -1.13 -6.58
CA ASP A 27 3.06 -0.87 -7.99
C ASP A 27 3.55 -2.12 -8.72
N ASP A 28 4.34 -2.96 -8.04
CA ASP A 28 4.75 -4.28 -8.56
C ASP A 28 3.54 -5.19 -8.80
N LEU A 29 2.65 -5.29 -7.80
CA LEU A 29 1.40 -6.05 -7.90
C LEU A 29 0.51 -5.54 -9.04
N LYS A 30 0.37 -4.22 -9.21
CA LYS A 30 -0.38 -3.64 -10.34
C LYS A 30 0.22 -4.02 -11.69
N THR A 31 1.55 -4.00 -11.80
CA THR A 31 2.26 -4.38 -13.02
C THR A 31 2.01 -5.86 -13.35
N LYS A 32 2.13 -6.74 -12.33
CA LYS A 32 1.85 -8.18 -12.46
C LYS A 32 0.39 -8.43 -12.86
N ARG A 33 -0.56 -7.76 -12.20
CA ARG A 33 -2.00 -7.84 -12.51
C ARG A 33 -2.28 -7.45 -13.95
N ASN A 34 -1.68 -6.37 -14.43
CA ASN A 34 -1.92 -5.90 -15.80
C ASN A 34 -1.39 -6.89 -16.85
N SER A 35 -0.19 -7.45 -16.63
CA SER A 35 0.36 -8.50 -17.48
C SER A 35 -0.52 -9.77 -17.51
N LEU A 36 -1.05 -10.18 -16.36
CA LEU A 36 -1.98 -11.31 -16.28
C LEU A 36 -3.32 -10.99 -16.96
N PHE A 37 -3.83 -9.76 -16.84
CA PHE A 37 -5.04 -9.34 -17.53
C PHE A 37 -4.89 -9.36 -19.04
N GLU A 38 -3.75 -8.94 -19.59
CA GLU A 38 -3.50 -9.03 -21.04
C GLU A 38 -3.48 -10.49 -21.51
N LYS A 39 -2.89 -11.40 -20.73
CA LYS A 39 -2.92 -12.85 -21.01
C LYS A 39 -4.34 -13.41 -20.91
N TYR A 40 -5.08 -13.04 -19.87
CA TYR A 40 -6.45 -13.47 -19.64
C TYR A 40 -7.41 -12.95 -20.71
N SER A 41 -7.20 -11.73 -21.20
CA SER A 41 -7.98 -11.15 -22.31
C SER A 41 -7.82 -11.96 -23.60
N LYS A 42 -6.68 -12.62 -23.80
CA LYS A 42 -6.42 -13.54 -24.92
C LYS A 42 -6.91 -14.96 -24.64
N HIS A 43 -6.96 -15.36 -23.37
CA HIS A 43 -7.36 -16.69 -22.92
C HIS A 43 -8.40 -16.61 -21.77
N PRO A 44 -9.65 -16.18 -22.05
CA PRO A 44 -10.65 -15.93 -21.02
C PRO A 44 -11.12 -17.21 -20.29
N HIS A 45 -10.87 -18.38 -20.87
CA HIS A 45 -11.16 -19.68 -20.27
C HIS A 45 -10.09 -20.15 -19.28
N ASP A 46 -8.96 -19.44 -19.20
CA ASP A 46 -7.90 -19.77 -18.28
C ASP A 46 -8.27 -19.30 -16.86
N VAL A 47 -8.94 -20.20 -16.14
CA VAL A 47 -9.37 -19.97 -14.75
C VAL A 47 -8.18 -19.75 -13.83
N HIS A 48 -7.00 -20.32 -14.13
CA HIS A 48 -5.80 -20.09 -13.33
C HIS A 48 -5.38 -18.61 -13.38
N LEU A 49 -5.41 -17.99 -14.56
CA LEU A 49 -5.14 -16.56 -14.71
C LEU A 49 -6.17 -15.72 -13.93
N ALA A 50 -7.44 -16.07 -13.98
CA ALA A 50 -8.49 -15.35 -13.24
C ALA A 50 -8.28 -15.43 -11.72
N VAL A 51 -7.93 -16.61 -11.20
CA VAL A 51 -7.64 -16.81 -9.77
C VAL A 51 -6.41 -16.00 -9.36
N GLU A 52 -5.35 -15.99 -10.16
CA GLU A 52 -4.13 -15.26 -9.79
C GLU A 52 -4.31 -13.74 -9.86
N ILE A 53 -5.07 -13.24 -10.84
CA ILE A 53 -5.50 -11.84 -10.89
C ILE A 53 -6.25 -11.45 -9.61
N LYS A 54 -7.22 -12.28 -9.19
CA LYS A 54 -8.00 -12.04 -7.97
C LYS A 54 -7.12 -11.99 -6.73
N THR A 55 -6.20 -12.95 -6.58
CA THR A 55 -5.26 -12.97 -5.45
C THR A 55 -4.43 -11.68 -5.40
N ILE A 56 -3.99 -11.17 -6.56
CA ILE A 56 -3.24 -9.91 -6.64
C ILE A 56 -4.11 -8.72 -6.26
N ASP A 57 -5.37 -8.66 -6.71
CA ASP A 57 -6.29 -7.59 -6.31
C ASP A 57 -6.56 -7.61 -4.79
N ASP A 58 -6.68 -8.80 -4.18
CA ASP A 58 -6.80 -8.96 -2.73
C ASP A 58 -5.54 -8.46 -2.00
N GLU A 59 -4.33 -8.78 -2.50
CA GLU A 59 -3.07 -8.26 -1.94
C GLU A 59 -2.93 -6.74 -2.08
N ILE A 60 -3.40 -6.15 -3.19
CA ILE A 60 -3.42 -4.69 -3.39
C ILE A 60 -4.39 -4.03 -2.40
N ALA A 61 -5.56 -4.64 -2.18
CA ALA A 61 -6.54 -4.17 -1.21
C ALA A 61 -5.97 -4.22 0.21
N GLU A 62 -5.26 -5.30 0.57
CA GLU A 62 -4.57 -5.41 1.85
C GLU A 62 -3.48 -4.35 2.02
N CYS A 63 -2.63 -4.14 0.99
CA CYS A 63 -1.61 -3.09 1.00
C CYS A 63 -2.23 -1.70 1.23
N THR A 64 -3.35 -1.43 0.56
CA THR A 64 -4.10 -0.18 0.68
C THR A 64 -4.69 -0.03 2.07
N GLN A 65 -5.30 -1.08 2.63
CA GLN A 65 -5.85 -1.08 3.98
C GLN A 65 -4.76 -0.89 5.05
N LYS A 66 -3.58 -1.47 4.86
CA LYS A 66 -2.44 -1.31 5.78
C LYS A 66 -1.88 0.11 5.77
N MET A 67 -1.91 0.80 4.62
CA MET A 67 -1.61 2.23 4.56
C MET A 67 -2.67 3.07 5.28
N ASP A 68 -3.95 2.76 5.07
CA ASP A 68 -5.08 3.50 5.65
C ASP A 68 -5.18 3.32 7.18
N ARG A 69 -5.04 2.09 7.69
CA ARG A 69 -5.05 1.81 9.14
C ARG A 69 -3.88 2.46 9.88
N LYS A 70 -2.72 2.65 9.24
CA LYS A 70 -1.59 3.39 9.82
C LYS A 70 -1.78 4.91 9.76
N GLY A 71 -2.67 5.43 8.91
CA GLY A 71 -3.07 6.84 8.89
C GLY A 71 -4.30 7.17 9.77
N GLY A 72 -5.10 6.17 10.15
CA GLY A 72 -6.39 6.35 10.82
C GLY A 72 -6.42 6.19 12.34
N GLN A 73 -5.33 5.76 13.00
CA GLN A 73 -5.33 5.54 14.45
C GLN A 73 -4.96 6.79 15.26
N LEU A 74 -5.53 7.97 14.95
CA LEU A 74 -5.47 9.14 15.85
C LEU A 74 -6.71 10.05 15.71
N ILE A 75 -7.93 9.52 15.79
CA ILE A 75 -9.07 10.33 16.27
C ILE A 75 -9.97 9.53 17.21
N SER A 76 -9.42 9.10 18.35
CA SER A 76 -10.26 8.94 19.54
C SER A 76 -10.25 10.31 20.24
N LYS A 77 -11.23 11.15 19.93
CA LYS A 77 -11.57 12.29 20.80
C LYS A 77 -12.84 11.92 21.56
N LYS A 78 -12.63 11.81 22.85
CA LYS A 78 -13.57 11.59 23.94
C LYS A 78 -14.53 12.77 24.10
#